data_AF-A0A838DMK4-F1
#
_entry.id   AF-A0A838DMK4-F1
#
_cell.length_a   1.000
_cell.length_b   1.000
_cell.length_c   1.000
_cell.angle_alpha   90.00
_cell.angle_beta   90.00
_cell.angle_gamma   90.00
#
_symmetry.space_group_name_H-M   'P 1'
#
loop_
_entity.id
_entity.type
_entity.pdbx_description
1 polymer ?
#
loop_
_entity_poly.entity_id
_entity_poly.type
_entity_poly.pdbx_seq_one_letter_code
_entity_poly.pdbx_strand_id
1 'polypeptide(L)'
;MMQQCPRCNKPLEEGEVFCGNCGAQVAPQRAMGAAVDARSNQGQISGNVPGFDSAQRARPYTSSPRGTYGSLPNDPTVLTPAHPMLPQPVRPRRHGRIFLIGLLVLVVIAGGTLGLLVFLKQANLTPPTVTGQVFFRDGANGTGHTDALILSISGLSPLASGAHYQAWLINTPTEQIIPLGVLTPQGQGFVLSHAGNGKHGHGGLNLIGAGNKVEITQEQGNASLPTGKIVASATFPPDAFIHIRHLLFSFSTTPHQVGLLVGLRDQAQLLNGQATLLKTVAGSGNTIGTQCLAQSILDIVEGQQGPHFQTLPPQCTFQNITSQGDGFGIIGKSGYDTTASLHASLAATAHDATDNIKVHAKHVQIATTNIDGWLHTVDQDAQALLTHPGDTTRVPEIVQFSDHAYNGIDINGDEHVDPVPGEAGAVIAYAHGQLMAALELTTA
;
A
#
# COMPACT_ATOMS: atom_id res chain seq x y z
N MET A 1 -29.13 -27.22 -7.03
CA MET A 1 -28.47 -27.51 -5.74
C MET A 1 -27.55 -26.34 -5.46
N MET A 2 -27.71 -25.63 -4.34
CA MET A 2 -26.78 -24.56 -3.97
C MET A 2 -25.39 -25.16 -3.74
N GLN A 3 -24.38 -24.66 -4.44
CA GLN A 3 -23.00 -25.07 -4.18
C GLN A 3 -22.57 -24.48 -2.83
N GLN A 4 -21.79 -25.23 -2.05
CA GLN A 4 -21.23 -24.78 -0.79
C GLN A 4 -19.72 -24.66 -0.93
N CYS A 5 -19.13 -23.66 -0.28
CA CYS A 5 -17.70 -23.48 -0.25
C CYS A 5 -17.04 -24.71 0.39
N PRO A 6 -16.10 -25.39 -0.28
CA PRO A 6 -15.43 -26.57 0.28
C PRO A 6 -14.56 -26.23 1.50
N ARG A 7 -14.23 -24.94 1.70
CA ARG A 7 -13.38 -24.48 2.82
C ARG A 7 -14.17 -24.08 4.06
N CYS A 8 -15.31 -23.40 3.92
CA CYS A 8 -16.07 -22.87 5.06
C CYS A 8 -17.53 -23.32 5.13
N ASN A 9 -17.96 -24.19 4.21
CA ASN A 9 -19.31 -24.77 4.13
C ASN A 9 -20.45 -23.74 4.06
N LYS A 10 -20.15 -22.51 3.62
CA LYS A 10 -21.16 -21.47 3.38
C LYS A 10 -21.70 -21.57 1.97
N PRO A 11 -22.96 -21.17 1.73
CA PRO A 11 -23.52 -21.09 0.39
C PRO A 11 -22.62 -20.24 -0.51
N LEU A 12 -22.47 -20.66 -1.76
CA LEU A 12 -21.83 -19.91 -2.83
C LEU A 12 -22.92 -19.36 -3.74
N GLU A 13 -22.70 -18.15 -4.25
CA GLU A 13 -23.54 -17.60 -5.31
C GLU A 13 -23.17 -18.24 -6.66
N GLU A 14 -24.15 -18.33 -7.55
CA GLU A 14 -23.97 -18.99 -8.84
C GLU A 14 -23.00 -18.18 -9.72
N GLY A 15 -21.85 -18.78 -10.05
CA GLY A 15 -20.80 -18.12 -10.84
C GLY A 15 -19.64 -17.53 -10.03
N GLU A 16 -19.66 -17.63 -8.70
CA GLU A 16 -18.52 -17.17 -7.88
C GLU A 16 -17.24 -17.96 -8.18
N VAL A 17 -16.15 -17.22 -8.39
CA VAL A 17 -14.79 -17.81 -8.49
C VAL A 17 -14.15 -17.94 -7.10
N PHE A 18 -14.59 -17.11 -6.15
CA PHE A 18 -14.14 -17.11 -4.76
C PHE A 18 -15.33 -17.07 -3.82
N CYS A 19 -15.25 -17.79 -2.71
CA CYS A 19 -16.27 -17.74 -1.67
C CYS A 19 -16.28 -16.37 -0.99
N GLY A 20 -17.40 -15.65 -1.08
CA GLY A 20 -17.55 -14.33 -0.45
C GLY A 20 -17.36 -14.32 1.08
N ASN A 21 -17.47 -15.47 1.75
CA ASN A 21 -17.31 -15.57 3.20
C ASN A 21 -15.88 -15.88 3.68
N CYS A 22 -15.07 -16.59 2.88
CA CYS A 22 -13.72 -17.01 3.31
C CYS A 22 -12.60 -16.79 2.29
N GLY A 23 -12.93 -16.24 1.13
CA GLY A 23 -11.99 -15.98 0.04
C GLY A 23 -11.41 -17.23 -0.63
N ALA A 24 -11.86 -18.43 -0.28
CA ALA A 24 -11.39 -19.65 -0.94
C ALA A 24 -11.80 -19.64 -2.41
N GLN A 25 -10.86 -19.92 -3.31
CA GLN A 25 -11.20 -20.14 -4.70
C GLN A 25 -12.10 -21.39 -4.82
N VAL A 26 -13.26 -21.24 -5.46
CA VAL A 26 -14.27 -22.30 -5.60
C VAL A 26 -14.52 -22.71 -7.05
N ALA A 27 -14.01 -21.93 -8.01
CA ALA A 27 -14.01 -22.28 -9.43
C ALA A 27 -12.65 -21.96 -10.10
N PRO A 28 -12.26 -22.66 -11.18
CA PRO A 28 -11.04 -22.36 -11.93
C PRO A 28 -11.07 -20.93 -12.49
N GLN A 29 -9.96 -20.19 -12.34
CA GLN A 29 -9.80 -18.85 -12.89
C GLN A 29 -9.85 -18.92 -14.43
N ARG A 30 -11.01 -18.60 -15.02
CA ARG A 30 -11.08 -18.14 -16.40
C ARG A 30 -11.23 -16.63 -16.34
N ALA A 31 -10.12 -15.91 -16.49
CA ALA A 31 -10.15 -14.47 -16.65
C ALA A 31 -10.92 -14.14 -17.93
N MET A 32 -12.21 -13.80 -17.82
CA MET A 32 -12.92 -13.09 -18.88
C MET A 32 -12.50 -11.63 -18.78
N GLY A 33 -11.58 -11.19 -19.65
CA GLY A 33 -11.34 -9.75 -19.84
C GLY A 33 -9.89 -9.28 -20.04
N ALA A 34 -8.87 -10.11 -19.76
CA ALA A 34 -7.47 -9.75 -20.03
C ALA A 34 -6.97 -10.39 -21.33
N ALA A 35 -7.57 -10.05 -22.46
CA ALA A 35 -6.96 -10.27 -23.77
C ALA A 35 -6.48 -8.91 -24.28
N VAL A 36 -5.26 -8.53 -23.87
CA VAL A 36 -4.52 -7.50 -24.60
C VAL A 36 -3.99 -8.17 -25.86
N ASP A 37 -4.39 -7.65 -27.02
CA ASP A 37 -4.04 -8.17 -28.34
C ASP A 37 -2.52 -8.32 -28.53
N ALA A 38 -2.04 -9.54 -28.36
CA ALA A 38 -0.71 -9.95 -28.78
C ALA A 38 -0.83 -10.79 -30.06
N ARG A 39 -1.17 -10.15 -31.19
CA ARG A 39 -0.93 -10.72 -32.53
C ARG A 39 -0.50 -9.69 -33.57
N SER A 40 0.68 -10.00 -34.12
CA SER A 40 1.15 -9.77 -35.49
C SER A 40 1.34 -8.34 -35.98
N ASN A 41 2.61 -7.92 -36.02
CA ASN A 41 3.14 -7.30 -37.24
C ASN A 41 4.63 -7.67 -37.41
N GLN A 42 4.87 -8.85 -37.97
CA GLN A 42 6.07 -9.09 -38.78
C GLN A 42 5.87 -8.34 -40.10
N GLY A 43 6.54 -7.21 -40.25
CA GLY A 43 6.61 -6.46 -41.49
C GLY A 43 8.02 -5.91 -41.67
N GLN A 44 8.79 -6.58 -42.52
CA GLN A 44 10.09 -6.13 -43.02
C GLN A 44 10.01 -4.69 -43.53
N ILE A 45 10.87 -3.80 -43.04
CA ILE A 45 11.31 -2.62 -43.82
C ILE A 45 12.83 -2.46 -43.63
N SER A 46 13.55 -2.75 -44.71
CA SER A 46 14.92 -2.32 -44.97
C SER A 46 15.01 -0.80 -45.04
N GLY A 47 16.06 -0.19 -44.48
CA GLY A 47 16.35 1.22 -44.70
C GLY A 47 17.53 1.75 -43.90
N ASN A 48 18.64 1.96 -44.59
CA ASN A 48 19.88 2.65 -44.21
C ASN A 48 19.75 3.75 -43.14
N VAL A 49 20.67 3.74 -42.17
CA VAL A 49 21.06 4.93 -41.38
C VAL A 49 22.59 5.12 -41.51
N PRO A 50 23.07 6.29 -41.96
CA PRO A 50 24.50 6.59 -42.00
C PRO A 50 25.05 6.92 -40.60
N GLY A 51 26.30 6.54 -40.37
CA GLY A 51 27.02 6.71 -39.13
C GLY A 51 27.28 8.17 -38.73
N PHE A 52 27.35 8.36 -37.42
CA PHE A 52 27.97 9.52 -36.80
C PHE A 52 29.11 9.03 -35.91
N ASP A 53 30.31 9.09 -36.47
CA ASP A 53 31.56 9.25 -35.72
C ASP A 53 31.51 10.61 -35.00
N SER A 54 31.83 10.62 -33.71
CA SER A 54 32.44 11.78 -33.04
C SER A 54 33.02 11.38 -31.69
N ALA A 55 34.30 11.04 -31.73
CA ALA A 55 35.19 11.05 -30.59
C ALA A 55 35.38 12.49 -30.06
N GLN A 56 35.14 12.71 -28.76
CA GLN A 56 35.75 13.81 -28.01
C GLN A 56 36.10 13.33 -26.60
N ARG A 57 37.36 12.93 -26.37
CA ARG A 57 38.51 13.77 -25.97
C ARG A 57 38.58 13.95 -24.44
N ALA A 58 39.29 13.01 -23.83
CA ALA A 58 39.80 13.09 -22.47
C ALA A 58 40.66 14.35 -22.26
N ARG A 59 40.53 14.96 -21.08
CA ARG A 59 41.53 15.88 -20.53
C ARG A 59 42.07 15.33 -19.20
N PRO A 60 43.39 15.39 -18.99
CA PRO A 60 44.06 14.86 -17.81
C PRO A 60 44.05 15.89 -16.66
N TYR A 61 43.85 15.43 -15.43
CA TYR A 61 44.20 16.21 -14.25
C TYR A 61 45.61 15.87 -13.77
N THR A 62 46.35 16.96 -13.60
CA THR A 62 47.73 17.12 -13.20
C THR A 62 47.98 16.74 -11.74
N SER A 63 49.24 16.39 -11.48
CA SER A 63 49.78 15.85 -10.23
C SER A 63 50.40 16.91 -9.30
N SER A 64 50.46 16.52 -8.01
CA SER A 64 51.43 16.89 -6.94
C SER A 64 51.28 18.22 -6.15
N PRO A 65 51.88 18.37 -4.93
CA PRO A 65 52.81 17.48 -4.22
C PRO A 65 52.59 17.21 -2.70
N ARG A 66 53.41 16.27 -2.21
CA ARG A 66 53.84 15.90 -0.84
C ARG A 66 54.02 17.03 0.20
N GLY A 67 53.75 16.67 1.46
CA GLY A 67 54.50 17.03 2.67
C GLY A 67 54.40 15.89 3.69
N THR A 68 55.35 14.94 3.80
CA THR A 68 56.58 14.84 4.63
C THR A 68 56.53 15.23 6.13
N TYR A 69 56.63 14.17 6.96
CA TYR A 69 57.21 13.95 8.30
C TYR A 69 56.81 14.74 9.56
N GLY A 70 56.37 13.95 10.55
CA GLY A 70 56.57 14.17 11.99
C GLY A 70 56.41 12.84 12.73
N SER A 71 57.46 12.39 13.41
CA SER A 71 57.60 11.06 14.02
C SER A 71 57.64 11.11 15.57
N LEU A 72 56.85 10.21 16.20
CA LEU A 72 57.05 9.48 17.48
C LEU A 72 57.10 10.26 18.82
N PRO A 73 56.57 9.71 19.95
CA PRO A 73 57.12 8.49 20.60
C PRO A 73 56.13 7.43 21.09
N ASN A 74 56.70 6.24 21.32
CA ASN A 74 56.11 5.02 21.87
C ASN A 74 55.70 5.16 23.35
N ASP A 75 54.58 4.54 23.73
CA ASP A 75 54.34 4.05 25.09
C ASP A 75 53.48 2.76 25.02
N PRO A 76 53.81 1.66 25.76
CA PRO A 76 53.09 0.40 25.66
C PRO A 76 52.07 0.28 26.79
N THR A 77 50.78 0.46 26.48
CA THR A 77 49.68 0.13 27.39
C THR A 77 48.80 -0.98 26.82
N VAL A 78 48.99 -2.16 27.42
CA VAL A 78 48.03 -3.23 27.74
C VAL A 78 46.69 -3.20 26.97
N LEU A 79 46.57 -4.15 26.03
CA LEU A 79 45.33 -4.49 25.33
C LEU A 79 44.26 -5.01 26.31
N THR A 80 43.19 -4.24 26.48
CA THR A 80 41.87 -4.76 26.85
C THR A 80 41.05 -4.89 25.56
N PRO A 81 40.35 -6.01 25.31
CA PRO A 81 39.54 -6.14 24.11
C PRO A 81 38.37 -5.14 24.18
N ALA A 82 38.34 -4.20 23.25
CA ALA A 82 37.20 -3.31 23.04
C ALA A 82 36.01 -4.16 22.58
N HIS A 83 34.95 -4.21 23.38
CA HIS A 83 33.65 -4.67 22.91
C HIS A 83 33.20 -3.76 21.76
N PRO A 84 32.81 -4.30 20.58
CA PRO A 84 32.25 -3.47 19.53
C PRO A 84 30.94 -2.86 20.05
N MET A 85 30.91 -1.54 20.20
CA MET A 85 29.68 -0.79 20.43
C MET A 85 28.74 -1.06 19.26
N LEU A 86 27.55 -1.57 19.57
CA LEU A 86 26.43 -1.64 18.62
C LEU A 86 26.25 -0.27 17.96
N PRO A 87 26.19 -0.18 16.62
CA PRO A 87 25.77 1.05 15.98
C PRO A 87 24.36 1.38 16.46
N GLN A 88 24.18 2.57 17.03
CA GLN A 88 22.85 3.09 17.31
C GLN A 88 22.05 3.17 16.00
N PRO A 89 20.74 2.89 16.01
CA PRO A 89 19.93 3.00 14.81
C PRO A 89 19.99 4.43 14.29
N VAL A 90 20.60 4.60 13.12
CA VAL A 90 20.58 5.85 12.37
C VAL A 90 19.12 6.13 12.05
N ARG A 91 18.56 7.17 12.68
CA ARG A 91 17.20 7.62 12.38
C ARG A 91 17.10 7.90 10.87
N PRO A 92 16.16 7.29 10.15
CA PRO A 92 15.97 7.60 8.73
C PRO A 92 15.63 9.10 8.59
N ARG A 93 16.29 9.75 7.63
CA ARG A 93 16.00 11.13 7.24
C ARG A 93 14.54 11.22 6.83
N ARG A 94 13.82 12.11 7.51
CA ARG A 94 12.38 12.25 7.52
C ARG A 94 11.89 12.97 6.24
N HIS A 95 11.88 12.30 5.09
CA HIS A 95 11.24 12.81 3.87
C HIS A 95 9.77 12.35 3.71
N GLY A 96 9.31 11.38 4.51
CA GLY A 96 7.93 10.86 4.49
C GLY A 96 6.85 11.75 5.11
N ARG A 97 6.95 13.07 5.05
CA ARG A 97 5.92 13.98 5.60
C ARG A 97 5.22 14.88 4.57
N ILE A 98 5.71 14.95 3.34
CA ILE A 98 5.10 15.80 2.31
C ILE A 98 3.99 15.03 1.54
N PHE A 99 4.15 13.72 1.34
CA PHE A 99 3.21 12.88 0.57
C PHE A 99 1.79 12.77 1.17
N LEU A 100 1.65 12.73 2.50
CA LEU A 100 0.33 12.64 3.15
C LEU A 100 -0.48 13.95 3.06
N ILE A 101 0.17 15.08 2.81
CA ILE A 101 -0.50 16.39 2.74
C ILE A 101 -1.09 16.63 1.34
N GLY A 102 -0.41 16.18 0.27
CA GLY A 102 -0.90 16.30 -1.11
C GLY A 102 -2.23 15.58 -1.34
N LEU A 103 -2.35 14.32 -0.90
CA LEU A 103 -3.57 13.52 -1.05
C LEU A 103 -4.75 14.10 -0.23
N LEU A 104 -4.49 14.62 0.97
CA LEU A 104 -5.51 15.25 1.83
C LEU A 104 -6.03 16.56 1.24
N VAL A 105 -5.17 17.34 0.58
CA VAL A 105 -5.56 18.60 -0.09
C VAL A 105 -6.33 18.31 -1.37
N LEU A 106 -5.96 17.27 -2.14
CA LEU A 106 -6.72 16.83 -3.33
C LEU A 106 -8.12 16.29 -2.98
N VAL A 107 -8.26 15.55 -1.87
CA VAL A 107 -9.58 15.06 -1.41
C VAL A 107 -10.50 16.21 -0.96
N VAL A 108 -9.97 17.24 -0.31
CA VAL A 108 -10.75 18.44 0.06
C VAL A 108 -11.14 19.27 -1.18
N ILE A 109 -10.30 19.29 -2.22
CA ILE A 109 -10.56 20.05 -3.45
C ILE A 109 -11.50 19.28 -4.40
N ALA A 110 -11.32 17.97 -4.59
CA ALA A 110 -12.15 17.16 -5.48
C ALA A 110 -13.60 17.00 -4.96
N GLY A 111 -13.79 16.91 -3.64
CA GLY A 111 -15.12 16.97 -3.02
C GLY A 111 -15.79 18.35 -3.14
N GLY A 112 -14.99 19.42 -3.28
CA GLY A 112 -15.49 20.79 -3.44
C GLY A 112 -15.79 21.21 -4.89
N THR A 113 -15.06 20.70 -5.88
CA THR A 113 -15.15 21.20 -7.26
C THR A 113 -16.26 20.57 -8.09
N LEU A 114 -16.68 19.33 -7.81
CA LEU A 114 -17.82 18.73 -8.50
C LEU A 114 -19.17 19.34 -8.06
N GLY A 115 -19.24 19.95 -6.87
CA GLY A 115 -20.43 20.65 -6.38
C GLY A 115 -20.55 22.11 -6.86
N LEU A 116 -19.44 22.77 -7.18
CA LEU A 116 -19.44 24.24 -7.38
C LEU A 116 -20.07 24.69 -8.71
N LEU A 117 -20.04 23.87 -9.76
CA LEU A 117 -20.52 24.26 -11.09
C LEU A 117 -22.04 24.10 -11.29
N VAL A 118 -22.74 23.40 -10.38
CA VAL A 118 -24.21 23.25 -10.44
C VAL A 118 -24.94 24.33 -9.63
N PHE A 119 -24.26 25.03 -8.72
CA PHE A 119 -24.90 25.91 -7.73
C PHE A 119 -25.16 27.37 -8.15
N LEU A 120 -24.71 27.81 -9.32
CA LEU A 120 -24.91 29.21 -9.76
C LEU A 120 -26.23 29.47 -10.49
N LYS A 121 -27.14 28.49 -10.58
CA LYS A 121 -28.48 28.68 -11.15
C LYS A 121 -29.55 27.90 -10.38
N GLN A 122 -29.92 28.38 -9.19
CA GLN A 122 -31.31 28.46 -8.70
C GLN A 122 -31.32 28.84 -7.22
N ALA A 123 -31.66 30.08 -6.91
CA ALA A 123 -32.20 30.45 -5.60
C ALA A 123 -33.66 29.98 -5.56
N ASN A 124 -33.86 28.69 -5.32
CA ASN A 124 -35.15 28.12 -4.92
C ASN A 124 -34.94 27.39 -3.60
N LEU A 125 -35.94 27.50 -2.72
CA LEU A 125 -35.99 26.99 -1.34
C LEU A 125 -36.03 25.45 -1.30
N THR A 126 -35.00 24.78 -1.81
CA THR A 126 -34.77 23.38 -1.49
C THR A 126 -34.26 23.27 -0.05
N PRO A 127 -34.80 22.36 0.78
CA PRO A 127 -34.21 22.04 2.06
C PRO A 127 -32.73 21.68 1.84
N PRO A 128 -31.82 22.04 2.77
CA PRO A 128 -30.42 21.67 2.64
C PRO A 128 -30.31 20.15 2.48
N THR A 129 -29.78 19.71 1.34
CA THR A 129 -29.49 18.29 1.12
C THR A 129 -28.31 17.92 2.00
N VAL A 130 -28.47 16.88 2.81
CA VAL A 130 -27.37 16.37 3.64
C VAL A 130 -26.41 15.62 2.73
N THR A 131 -25.14 16.02 2.76
CA THR A 131 -24.08 15.39 1.97
C THR A 131 -22.81 15.35 2.80
N GLY A 132 -22.18 14.19 2.85
CA GLY A 132 -20.91 14.01 3.55
C GLY A 132 -20.05 12.91 2.95
N GLN A 133 -18.82 12.83 3.42
CA GLN A 133 -17.83 11.84 3.00
C GLN A 133 -17.11 11.27 4.22
N VAL A 134 -16.81 9.97 4.15
CA VAL A 134 -15.99 9.25 5.13
C VAL A 134 -14.78 8.67 4.41
N PHE A 135 -13.59 8.98 4.91
CA PHE A 135 -12.32 8.45 4.41
C PHE A 135 -11.61 7.67 5.51
N PHE A 136 -11.28 6.42 5.23
CA PHE A 136 -10.54 5.56 6.14
C PHE A 136 -9.03 5.70 5.90
N ARG A 137 -8.22 5.55 6.95
CA ARG A 137 -6.76 5.72 6.91
C ARG A 137 -6.09 5.00 8.07
N ASP A 138 -4.76 4.95 8.03
CA ASP A 138 -3.96 4.49 9.17
C ASP A 138 -3.94 5.57 10.27
N GLY A 139 -4.08 5.13 11.52
CA GLY A 139 -3.95 5.97 12.70
C GLY A 139 -2.51 6.41 12.94
N ALA A 140 -2.34 7.56 13.61
CA ALA A 140 -1.02 8.17 13.84
C ALA A 140 -0.05 7.29 14.67
N ASN A 141 -0.58 6.30 15.40
CA ASN A 141 0.20 5.35 16.20
C ASN A 141 0.56 4.05 15.45
N GLY A 142 0.15 3.93 14.18
CA GLY A 142 0.99 3.37 13.11
C GLY A 142 1.04 1.85 12.89
N THR A 143 0.19 1.04 13.51
CA THR A 143 0.18 -0.42 13.25
C THR A 143 -1.21 -1.05 13.13
N GLY A 144 -2.29 -0.25 13.20
CA GLY A 144 -3.66 -0.78 13.13
C GLY A 144 -4.19 -1.02 11.70
N HIS A 145 -3.53 -0.46 10.68
CA HIS A 145 -3.88 -0.53 9.26
C HIS A 145 -5.35 -0.22 8.99
N THR A 146 -5.68 0.97 8.47
CA THR A 146 -7.07 1.41 8.26
C THR A 146 -7.90 1.43 9.56
N ASP A 147 -7.27 1.82 10.66
CA ASP A 147 -7.84 1.90 12.01
C ASP A 147 -8.33 3.31 12.39
N ALA A 148 -8.23 4.28 11.49
CA ALA A 148 -8.66 5.65 11.68
C ALA A 148 -9.58 6.10 10.53
N LEU A 149 -10.33 7.18 10.75
CA LEU A 149 -11.10 7.83 9.69
C LEU A 149 -11.23 9.34 9.88
N ILE A 150 -11.52 10.03 8.77
CA ILE A 150 -12.01 11.40 8.76
C ILE A 150 -13.40 11.40 8.15
N LEU A 151 -14.31 12.15 8.76
CA LEU A 151 -15.66 12.38 8.27
C LEU A 151 -15.88 13.88 8.12
N SER A 152 -16.48 14.29 7.01
CA SER A 152 -16.98 15.65 6.81
C SER A 152 -18.42 15.59 6.30
N ILE A 153 -19.28 16.49 6.79
CA ILE A 153 -20.70 16.51 6.40
C ILE A 153 -21.27 17.93 6.46
N SER A 154 -22.13 18.24 5.50
CA SER A 154 -22.83 19.53 5.39
C SER A 154 -24.35 19.33 5.28
N GLY A 155 -25.11 20.41 5.48
CA GLY A 155 -26.57 20.39 5.36
C GLY A 155 -27.31 19.86 6.59
N LEU A 156 -26.60 19.56 7.68
CA LEU A 156 -27.21 19.21 8.96
C LEU A 156 -27.93 20.42 9.58
N SER A 157 -29.05 20.15 10.26
CA SER A 157 -29.85 21.19 10.91
C SER A 157 -29.14 21.74 12.15
N PRO A 158 -29.42 23.01 12.54
CA PRO A 158 -28.96 23.53 13.82
C PRO A 158 -29.46 22.68 14.99
N LEU A 159 -28.59 22.46 15.96
CA LEU A 159 -28.87 21.66 17.16
C LEU A 159 -29.48 22.51 18.26
N ALA A 160 -30.47 21.96 18.97
CA ALA A 160 -30.95 22.54 20.23
C ALA A 160 -29.88 22.44 21.33
N SER A 161 -29.96 23.31 22.34
CA SER A 161 -29.03 23.27 23.47
C SER A 161 -28.99 21.88 24.12
N GLY A 162 -27.78 21.34 24.34
CA GLY A 162 -27.56 20.01 24.90
C GLY A 162 -27.57 18.85 23.90
N ALA A 163 -27.97 19.10 22.64
CA ALA A 163 -27.88 18.11 21.57
C ALA A 163 -26.49 18.12 20.92
N HIS A 164 -26.07 16.96 20.40
CA HIS A 164 -24.86 16.83 19.58
C HIS A 164 -25.06 15.81 18.47
N TYR A 165 -24.23 15.89 17.43
CA TYR A 165 -24.14 14.84 16.42
C TYR A 165 -23.05 13.86 16.80
N GLN A 166 -23.37 12.57 16.75
CA GLN A 166 -22.45 11.48 17.08
C GLN A 166 -22.39 10.50 15.92
N ALA A 167 -21.19 10.08 15.53
CA ALA A 167 -21.01 9.05 14.51
C ALA A 167 -20.72 7.68 15.12
N TRP A 168 -21.19 6.66 14.41
CA TRP A 168 -21.09 5.25 14.76
C TRP A 168 -20.66 4.43 13.56
N LEU A 169 -19.80 3.44 13.80
CA LEU A 169 -19.54 2.36 12.87
C LEU A 169 -20.31 1.14 13.35
N ILE A 170 -21.12 0.56 12.47
CA ILE A 170 -22.04 -0.52 12.78
C ILE A 170 -21.69 -1.72 11.92
N ASN A 171 -21.66 -2.89 12.54
CA ASN A 171 -21.66 -4.17 11.87
C ASN A 171 -23.10 -4.69 11.86
N THR A 172 -23.82 -4.49 10.75
CA THR A 172 -25.24 -4.82 10.69
C THR A 172 -25.55 -6.31 10.89
N PRO A 173 -24.70 -7.26 10.43
CA PRO A 173 -24.91 -8.68 10.75
C PRO A 173 -24.75 -9.07 12.24
N THR A 174 -23.80 -8.44 12.96
CA THR A 174 -23.50 -8.81 14.36
C THR A 174 -24.08 -7.85 15.39
N GLU A 175 -24.69 -6.75 14.93
CA GLU A 175 -25.18 -5.64 15.74
C GLU A 175 -24.08 -5.00 16.62
N GLN A 176 -22.80 -5.24 16.30
CA GLN A 176 -21.70 -4.58 16.98
C GLN A 176 -21.62 -3.11 16.58
N ILE A 177 -21.44 -2.26 17.57
CA ILE A 177 -21.43 -0.81 17.42
C ILE A 177 -20.14 -0.26 18.00
N ILE A 178 -19.45 0.57 17.21
CA ILE A 178 -18.23 1.25 17.59
C ILE A 178 -18.51 2.76 17.57
N PRO A 179 -18.39 3.46 18.71
CA PRO A 179 -18.48 4.92 18.73
C PRO A 179 -17.28 5.52 18.00
N LEU A 180 -17.54 6.31 16.96
CA LEU A 180 -16.49 7.00 16.22
C LEU A 180 -16.15 8.36 16.83
N GLY A 181 -17.16 9.05 17.40
CA GLY A 181 -16.98 10.30 18.14
C GLY A 181 -18.04 11.36 17.83
N VAL A 182 -17.98 12.44 18.60
CA VAL A 182 -18.84 13.62 18.45
C VAL A 182 -18.34 14.44 17.27
N LEU A 183 -19.24 14.84 16.39
CA LEU A 183 -18.94 15.76 15.30
C LEU A 183 -18.77 17.19 15.83
N THR A 184 -17.76 17.88 15.32
CA THR A 184 -17.43 19.27 15.69
C THR A 184 -17.79 20.22 14.56
N PRO A 185 -18.38 21.40 14.84
CA PRO A 185 -18.64 22.40 13.80
C PRO A 185 -17.35 22.87 13.12
N GLN A 186 -17.35 22.94 11.79
CA GLN A 186 -16.28 23.53 10.99
C GLN A 186 -16.86 24.26 9.77
N GLY A 187 -16.77 25.59 9.78
CA GLY A 187 -17.38 26.41 8.73
C GLY A 187 -18.90 26.25 8.70
N GLN A 188 -19.45 25.88 7.54
CA GLN A 188 -20.88 25.61 7.33
C GLN A 188 -21.27 24.14 7.53
N GLY A 189 -20.32 23.30 7.96
CA GLY A 189 -20.52 21.87 8.14
C GLY A 189 -20.00 21.36 9.48
N PHE A 190 -19.85 20.05 9.55
CA PHE A 190 -19.36 19.33 10.71
C PHE A 190 -18.28 18.34 10.28
N VAL A 191 -17.31 18.11 11.17
CA VAL A 191 -16.23 17.16 10.95
C VAL A 191 -15.98 16.28 12.16
N LEU A 192 -15.45 15.10 11.90
CA LEU A 192 -14.93 14.17 12.90
C LEU A 192 -13.61 13.60 12.41
N SER A 193 -12.63 13.51 13.31
CA SER A 193 -11.40 12.75 13.10
C SER A 193 -11.30 11.66 14.16
N HIS A 194 -11.60 10.42 13.77
CA HIS A 194 -11.36 9.26 14.62
C HIS A 194 -9.91 8.81 14.45
N ALA A 195 -9.10 8.91 15.51
CA ALA A 195 -7.66 8.65 15.45
C ALA A 195 -7.29 7.15 15.51
N GLY A 196 -8.28 6.27 15.71
CA GLY A 196 -8.08 4.87 16.04
C GLY A 196 -7.83 4.64 17.54
N ASN A 197 -7.88 3.38 17.95
CA ASN A 197 -7.67 2.96 19.34
C ASN A 197 -6.30 2.29 19.58
N GLY A 198 -5.40 2.36 18.59
CA GLY A 198 -4.04 1.83 18.69
C GLY A 198 -3.22 2.52 19.79
N LYS A 199 -2.37 1.74 20.45
CA LYS A 199 -1.44 2.20 21.50
C LYS A 199 0.00 2.00 21.01
N HIS A 200 0.98 2.60 21.68
CA HIS A 200 2.38 2.39 21.33
C HIS A 200 2.72 0.89 21.27
N GLY A 201 3.13 0.41 20.09
CA GLY A 201 3.48 -1.00 19.85
C GLY A 201 2.29 -1.94 19.64
N HIS A 202 1.05 -1.45 19.66
CA HIS A 202 -0.16 -2.26 19.49
C HIS A 202 -1.10 -1.62 18.47
N GLY A 203 -1.41 -2.37 17.41
CA GLY A 203 -2.29 -1.91 16.34
C GLY A 203 -3.69 -1.57 16.85
N GLY A 204 -4.29 -0.54 16.26
CA GLY A 204 -5.71 -0.28 16.43
C GLY A 204 -6.57 -1.32 15.74
N LEU A 205 -7.87 -1.29 16.05
CA LEU A 205 -8.88 -2.08 15.39
C LEU A 205 -9.06 -1.57 13.95
N ASN A 206 -8.79 -2.43 12.97
CA ASN A 206 -9.08 -2.16 11.57
C ASN A 206 -10.59 -1.94 11.37
N LEU A 207 -10.98 -0.76 10.92
CA LEU A 207 -12.38 -0.35 10.83
C LEU A 207 -13.12 -1.02 9.65
N ILE A 208 -12.39 -1.44 8.61
CA ILE A 208 -12.94 -2.15 7.45
C ILE A 208 -13.39 -3.57 7.83
N GLY A 209 -12.64 -4.21 8.72
CA GLY A 209 -13.02 -5.49 9.32
C GLY A 209 -14.14 -5.37 10.36
N ALA A 210 -14.24 -4.22 11.03
CA ALA A 210 -15.08 -4.07 12.20
C ALA A 210 -16.56 -3.76 11.88
N GLY A 211 -16.86 -3.05 10.81
CA GLY A 211 -18.23 -2.67 10.44
C GLY A 211 -18.49 -2.62 8.94
N ASN A 212 -19.73 -2.33 8.58
CA ASN A 212 -20.19 -2.18 7.19
C ASN A 212 -21.17 -1.00 6.99
N LYS A 213 -21.47 -0.23 8.04
CA LYS A 213 -22.33 0.96 7.95
C LYS A 213 -21.80 2.07 8.85
N VAL A 214 -21.81 3.30 8.36
CA VAL A 214 -21.60 4.51 9.16
C VAL A 214 -22.94 5.21 9.34
N GLU A 215 -23.27 5.57 10.58
CA GLU A 215 -24.46 6.35 10.92
C GLU A 215 -24.08 7.59 11.71
N ILE A 216 -24.81 8.68 11.47
CA ILE A 216 -24.78 9.88 12.31
C ILE A 216 -26.14 10.04 12.96
N THR A 217 -26.15 10.13 14.28
CA THR A 217 -27.36 10.38 15.07
C THR A 217 -27.32 11.73 15.77
N GLN A 218 -28.49 12.30 15.99
CA GLN A 218 -28.70 13.44 16.88
C GLN A 218 -28.98 12.93 18.29
N GLU A 219 -28.01 13.09 19.19
CA GLU A 219 -28.03 12.56 20.55
C GLU A 219 -28.20 13.67 21.60
N GLN A 220 -28.59 13.27 22.81
CA GLN A 220 -28.70 14.11 24.00
C GLN A 220 -27.81 13.55 25.11
N GLY A 221 -27.18 14.43 25.90
CA GLY A 221 -26.34 14.01 27.02
C GLY A 221 -25.11 13.20 26.57
N ASN A 222 -24.77 12.12 27.29
CA ASN A 222 -23.68 11.22 26.91
C ASN A 222 -24.27 9.93 26.32
N ALA A 223 -24.20 9.77 25.00
CA ALA A 223 -24.67 8.58 24.33
C ALA A 223 -23.59 7.49 24.28
N SER A 224 -23.93 6.28 24.68
CA SER A 224 -23.09 5.08 24.52
C SER A 224 -23.55 4.16 23.38
N LEU A 225 -24.76 4.39 22.85
CA LEU A 225 -25.39 3.68 21.75
C LEU A 225 -26.18 4.69 20.87
N PRO A 226 -26.42 4.39 19.58
CA PRO A 226 -27.17 5.24 18.65
C PRO A 226 -28.68 5.20 18.96
N THR A 227 -29.11 5.87 20.01
CA THR A 227 -30.53 5.91 20.42
C THR A 227 -31.29 7.11 19.88
N GLY A 228 -30.56 8.11 19.39
CA GLY A 228 -31.09 9.34 18.82
C GLY A 228 -31.64 9.17 17.41
N LYS A 229 -32.12 10.29 16.85
CA LYS A 229 -32.61 10.31 15.47
C LYS A 229 -31.43 10.15 14.51
N ILE A 230 -31.48 9.16 13.61
CA ILE A 230 -30.53 9.04 12.51
C ILE A 230 -30.75 10.19 11.54
N VAL A 231 -29.70 10.96 11.25
CA VAL A 231 -29.76 12.13 10.37
C VAL A 231 -29.00 11.92 9.05
N ALA A 232 -28.03 11.01 9.05
CA ALA A 232 -27.32 10.60 7.85
C ALA A 232 -26.78 9.18 8.01
N SER A 233 -26.64 8.46 6.91
CA SER A 233 -25.99 7.16 6.92
C SER A 233 -25.34 6.81 5.58
N ALA A 234 -24.43 5.85 5.62
CA ALA A 234 -23.83 5.23 4.45
C ALA A 234 -23.55 3.76 4.76
N THR A 235 -23.85 2.88 3.81
CA THR A 235 -23.57 1.44 3.91
C THR A 235 -22.61 1.07 2.79
N PHE A 236 -21.61 0.25 3.09
CA PHE A 236 -20.74 -0.29 2.05
C PHE A 236 -21.54 -1.14 1.05
N PRO A 237 -21.26 -1.05 -0.27
CA PRO A 237 -21.85 -1.94 -1.25
C PRO A 237 -21.46 -3.39 -0.94
N PRO A 238 -22.40 -4.27 -0.54
CA PRO A 238 -22.08 -5.60 -0.02
C PRO A 238 -21.13 -6.43 -0.89
N ASP A 239 -21.33 -6.47 -2.20
CA ASP A 239 -20.58 -7.36 -3.10
C ASP A 239 -19.18 -6.81 -3.35
N ALA A 240 -19.07 -5.52 -3.67
CA ALA A 240 -17.76 -4.88 -3.81
C ALA A 240 -16.96 -4.91 -2.49
N PHE A 241 -17.64 -4.79 -1.34
CA PHE A 241 -17.00 -4.68 -0.04
C PHE A 241 -16.35 -5.96 0.45
N ILE A 242 -16.82 -7.13 0.01
CA ILE A 242 -16.12 -8.41 0.21
C ILE A 242 -14.68 -8.30 -0.30
N HIS A 243 -14.50 -7.77 -1.50
CA HIS A 243 -13.18 -7.64 -2.11
C HIS A 243 -12.34 -6.53 -1.47
N ILE A 244 -12.95 -5.42 -1.06
CA ILE A 244 -12.27 -4.36 -0.30
C ILE A 244 -11.73 -4.89 1.04
N ARG A 245 -12.49 -5.76 1.74
CA ARG A 245 -12.02 -6.42 2.96
C ARG A 245 -10.83 -7.35 2.71
N HIS A 246 -10.85 -8.09 1.60
CA HIS A 246 -9.69 -8.90 1.20
C HIS A 246 -8.45 -8.04 0.93
N LEU A 247 -8.61 -6.84 0.38
CA LEU A 247 -7.50 -5.91 0.14
C LEU A 247 -6.94 -5.29 1.42
N LEU A 248 -7.81 -4.82 2.33
CA LEU A 248 -7.41 -3.93 3.43
C LEU A 248 -7.42 -4.54 4.83
N PHE A 249 -8.10 -5.66 5.02
CA PHE A 249 -8.29 -6.24 6.35
C PHE A 249 -7.68 -7.63 6.47
N SER A 250 -8.20 -8.60 5.70
CA SER A 250 -7.80 -9.99 5.88
C SER A 250 -8.01 -10.81 4.62
N PHE A 251 -7.03 -11.64 4.28
CA PHE A 251 -7.12 -12.66 3.25
C PHE A 251 -6.67 -14.02 3.79
N SER A 252 -7.44 -15.07 3.49
CA SER A 252 -7.30 -16.34 4.21
C SER A 252 -6.06 -17.17 3.85
N THR A 253 -5.33 -16.80 2.80
CA THR A 253 -4.12 -17.50 2.36
C THR A 253 -2.84 -16.72 2.62
N THR A 254 -2.92 -15.44 2.98
CA THR A 254 -1.74 -14.67 3.36
C THR A 254 -1.25 -15.08 4.74
N PRO A 255 0.07 -15.02 5.00
CA PRO A 255 0.63 -15.14 6.32
C PRO A 255 -0.06 -14.20 7.32
N HIS A 256 -0.34 -14.71 8.52
CA HIS A 256 -1.08 -14.00 9.57
C HIS A 256 -2.47 -13.46 9.16
N GLN A 257 -3.02 -13.90 8.02
CA GLN A 257 -4.32 -13.49 7.49
C GLN A 257 -4.46 -11.97 7.34
N VAL A 258 -3.40 -11.28 6.93
CA VAL A 258 -3.44 -9.83 6.66
C VAL A 258 -4.17 -9.51 5.36
N GLY A 259 -4.54 -8.24 5.15
CA GLY A 259 -5.06 -7.79 3.86
C GLY A 259 -3.99 -7.84 2.77
N LEU A 260 -4.40 -8.08 1.52
CA LEU A 260 -3.47 -8.21 0.39
C LEU A 260 -2.61 -6.97 0.17
N LEU A 261 -3.19 -5.77 0.26
CA LEU A 261 -2.44 -4.52 0.10
C LEU A 261 -1.60 -4.17 1.34
N VAL A 262 -2.00 -4.69 2.52
CA VAL A 262 -1.19 -4.58 3.74
C VAL A 262 0.09 -5.39 3.56
N GLY A 263 -0.04 -6.67 3.21
CA GLY A 263 1.09 -7.55 2.97
C GLY A 263 1.97 -7.09 1.81
N LEU A 264 1.39 -6.65 0.69
CA LEU A 264 2.12 -6.07 -0.45
C LEU A 264 3.04 -4.93 0.00
N ARG A 265 2.48 -3.95 0.72
CA ARG A 265 3.21 -2.77 1.19
C ARG A 265 4.32 -3.16 2.16
N ASP A 266 4.02 -4.03 3.12
CA ASP A 266 4.96 -4.39 4.17
C ASP A 266 6.11 -5.26 3.62
N GLN A 267 5.83 -6.19 2.68
CA GLN A 267 6.86 -6.97 1.99
C GLN A 267 7.70 -6.10 1.03
N ALA A 268 7.10 -5.15 0.31
CA ALA A 268 7.85 -4.21 -0.53
C ALA A 268 8.77 -3.31 0.31
N GLN A 269 8.32 -2.86 1.48
CA GLN A 269 9.16 -2.12 2.42
C GLN A 269 10.35 -2.95 2.89
N LEU A 270 10.09 -4.21 3.25
CA LEU A 270 11.13 -5.14 3.70
C LEU A 270 12.15 -5.41 2.59
N LEU A 271 11.69 -5.63 1.36
CA LEU A 271 12.53 -5.80 0.18
C LEU A 271 13.43 -4.58 -0.03
N ASN A 272 12.89 -3.36 0.00
CA ASN A 272 13.68 -2.13 -0.13
C ASN A 272 14.77 -2.02 0.97
N GLY A 273 14.42 -2.42 2.20
CA GLY A 273 15.38 -2.54 3.30
C GLY A 273 16.50 -3.55 3.02
N GLN A 274 16.16 -4.74 2.51
CA GLN A 274 17.14 -5.77 2.13
C GLN A 274 18.04 -5.31 0.98
N ALA A 275 17.49 -4.64 -0.03
CA ALA A 275 18.27 -4.08 -1.14
C ALA A 275 19.29 -3.02 -0.65
N THR A 276 18.89 -2.17 0.30
CA THR A 276 19.80 -1.20 0.92
C THR A 276 20.92 -1.89 1.72
N LEU A 277 20.61 -2.98 2.42
CA LEU A 277 21.60 -3.79 3.12
C LEU A 277 22.56 -4.47 2.13
N LEU A 278 22.04 -5.03 1.03
CA LEU A 278 22.81 -5.62 -0.07
C LEU A 278 23.84 -4.61 -0.60
N LYS A 279 23.43 -3.36 -0.84
CA LYS A 279 24.34 -2.28 -1.27
C LYS A 279 25.52 -2.09 -0.33
N THR A 280 25.27 -2.09 0.97
CA THR A 280 26.30 -1.90 1.99
C THR A 280 27.27 -3.09 2.03
N VAL A 281 26.73 -4.31 2.03
CA VAL A 281 27.52 -5.54 2.11
C VAL A 281 28.34 -5.75 0.83
N ALA A 282 27.74 -5.57 -0.34
CA ALA A 282 28.42 -5.66 -1.62
C ALA A 282 29.56 -4.62 -1.75
N GLY A 283 29.35 -3.39 -1.29
CA GLY A 283 30.36 -2.33 -1.30
C GLY A 283 31.58 -2.62 -0.41
N SER A 284 31.46 -3.54 0.55
CA SER A 284 32.58 -4.01 1.38
C SER A 284 33.38 -5.16 0.75
N GLY A 285 32.97 -5.65 -0.43
CA GLY A 285 33.56 -6.85 -1.06
C GLY A 285 33.18 -8.17 -0.37
N ASN A 286 32.20 -8.17 0.53
CA ASN A 286 31.74 -9.38 1.22
C ASN A 286 30.84 -10.22 0.29
N THR A 287 31.45 -11.10 -0.48
CA THR A 287 30.76 -11.95 -1.46
C THR A 287 29.83 -12.97 -0.81
N ILE A 288 30.16 -13.49 0.37
CA ILE A 288 29.29 -14.41 1.12
C ILE A 288 28.01 -13.69 1.53
N GLY A 289 28.14 -12.51 2.16
CA GLY A 289 26.99 -11.70 2.55
C GLY A 289 26.16 -11.23 1.36
N THR A 290 26.81 -10.91 0.24
CA THR A 290 26.14 -10.54 -1.01
C THR A 290 25.28 -11.68 -1.53
N GLN A 291 25.81 -12.91 -1.56
CA GLN A 291 25.05 -14.09 -1.97
C GLN A 291 23.87 -14.36 -1.03
N CYS A 292 24.08 -14.24 0.29
CA CYS A 292 23.02 -14.41 1.28
C CYS A 292 21.88 -13.40 1.13
N LEU A 293 22.19 -12.13 0.88
CA LEU A 293 21.18 -11.08 0.67
C LEU A 293 20.48 -11.22 -0.68
N ALA A 294 21.20 -11.62 -1.73
CA ALA A 294 20.60 -11.93 -3.02
C ALA A 294 19.55 -13.05 -2.89
N GLN A 295 19.86 -14.14 -2.16
CA GLN A 295 18.86 -15.18 -1.88
C GLN A 295 17.69 -14.63 -1.07
N SER A 296 17.94 -13.85 -0.01
CA SER A 296 16.86 -13.29 0.79
C SER A 296 15.95 -12.35 0.00
N ILE A 297 16.47 -11.64 -1.00
CA ILE A 297 15.70 -10.79 -1.90
C ILE A 297 14.80 -11.65 -2.79
N LEU A 298 15.33 -12.72 -3.39
CA LEU A 298 14.52 -13.67 -4.17
C LEU A 298 13.41 -14.29 -3.33
N ASP A 299 13.73 -14.72 -2.11
CA ASP A 299 12.76 -15.34 -1.21
C ASP A 299 11.58 -14.39 -0.87
N ILE A 300 11.83 -13.08 -0.76
CA ILE A 300 10.78 -12.07 -0.56
C ILE A 300 9.99 -11.83 -1.85
N VAL A 301 10.69 -11.70 -2.98
CA VAL A 301 10.08 -11.39 -4.28
C VAL A 301 9.15 -12.53 -4.72
N GLU A 302 9.63 -13.77 -4.70
CA GLU A 302 8.90 -14.93 -5.23
C GLU A 302 8.08 -15.67 -4.17
N GLY A 303 8.45 -15.57 -2.89
CA GLY A 303 7.87 -16.37 -1.81
C GLY A 303 8.30 -17.84 -1.83
N GLN A 304 7.76 -18.65 -0.91
CA GLN A 304 8.12 -20.07 -0.75
C GLN A 304 7.71 -20.96 -1.93
N GLN A 305 6.80 -20.48 -2.78
CA GLN A 305 6.37 -21.18 -3.99
C GLN A 305 7.16 -20.73 -5.24
N GLY A 306 8.11 -19.83 -5.04
CA GLY A 306 9.00 -19.31 -6.07
C GLY A 306 9.92 -20.38 -6.66
N PRO A 307 10.24 -20.30 -7.96
CA PRO A 307 11.14 -21.24 -8.61
C PRO A 307 12.59 -21.19 -8.06
N HIS A 308 13.01 -20.07 -7.48
CA HIS A 308 14.35 -19.86 -6.95
C HIS A 308 14.40 -19.72 -5.43
N PHE A 309 13.27 -19.94 -4.74
CA PHE A 309 13.23 -20.00 -3.28
C PHE A 309 14.20 -21.04 -2.73
N GLN A 310 15.05 -20.63 -1.79
CA GLN A 310 15.97 -21.54 -1.09
C GLN A 310 16.18 -21.09 0.34
N THR A 311 16.13 -22.05 1.28
CA THR A 311 16.51 -21.77 2.67
C THR A 311 17.95 -21.24 2.73
N LEU A 312 18.15 -20.12 3.41
CA LEU A 312 19.48 -19.54 3.60
C LEU A 312 20.45 -20.57 4.24
N PRO A 313 21.64 -20.78 3.64
CA PRO A 313 22.66 -21.63 4.22
C PRO A 313 23.13 -21.13 5.61
N PRO A 314 23.64 -22.02 6.49
CA PRO A 314 24.13 -21.63 7.83
C PRO A 314 25.18 -20.52 7.83
N GLN A 315 25.98 -20.37 6.77
CA GLN A 315 26.96 -19.29 6.69
C GLN A 315 26.34 -17.89 6.69
N CYS A 316 25.09 -17.74 6.26
CA CYS A 316 24.39 -16.46 6.28
C CYS A 316 24.15 -15.97 7.71
N THR A 317 23.86 -16.88 8.64
CA THR A 317 23.69 -16.53 10.06
C THR A 317 24.98 -16.00 10.68
N PHE A 318 26.16 -16.52 10.28
CA PHE A 318 27.45 -15.97 10.72
C PHE A 318 27.71 -14.54 10.20
N GLN A 319 26.99 -14.12 9.17
CA GLN A 319 26.98 -12.75 8.64
C GLN A 319 25.87 -11.89 9.24
N ASN A 320 25.13 -12.39 10.25
CA ASN A 320 23.90 -11.79 10.78
C ASN A 320 22.80 -11.57 9.72
N ILE A 321 22.78 -12.41 8.69
CA ILE A 321 21.75 -12.42 7.65
C ILE A 321 20.87 -13.65 7.88
N THR A 322 19.62 -13.42 8.23
CA THR A 322 18.61 -14.46 8.44
C THR A 322 17.52 -14.35 7.39
N SER A 323 16.80 -15.45 7.13
CA SER A 323 15.65 -15.43 6.22
C SER A 323 14.67 -14.34 6.66
N GLN A 324 14.27 -13.53 5.70
CA GLN A 324 13.29 -12.47 5.83
C GLN A 324 12.09 -12.81 4.94
N GLY A 325 11.04 -12.01 5.06
CA GLY A 325 9.82 -12.19 4.31
C GLY A 325 8.84 -13.10 5.02
N ASP A 326 7.59 -13.02 4.59
CA ASP A 326 6.50 -13.83 5.16
C ASP A 326 6.27 -15.14 4.40
N GLY A 327 7.00 -15.35 3.30
CA GLY A 327 6.94 -16.54 2.46
C GLY A 327 5.80 -16.57 1.44
N PHE A 328 4.98 -15.51 1.35
CA PHE A 328 3.89 -15.44 0.36
C PHE A 328 4.38 -15.07 -1.04
N GLY A 329 5.36 -14.18 -1.12
CA GLY A 329 5.87 -13.61 -2.38
C GLY A 329 5.16 -12.32 -2.74
N ILE A 330 5.93 -11.34 -3.21
CA ILE A 330 5.37 -10.10 -3.75
C ILE A 330 4.77 -10.37 -5.14
N ILE A 331 5.52 -11.05 -6.00
CA ILE A 331 5.14 -11.37 -7.39
C ILE A 331 4.83 -12.85 -7.59
N GLY A 332 4.33 -13.18 -8.78
CA GLY A 332 4.03 -14.55 -9.19
C GLY A 332 2.53 -14.86 -9.20
N LYS A 333 2.15 -16.06 -9.64
CA LYS A 333 0.74 -16.42 -9.92
C LYS A 333 -0.22 -16.21 -8.75
N SER A 334 0.30 -16.31 -7.54
CA SER A 334 -0.45 -16.12 -6.29
C SER A 334 0.20 -15.07 -5.39
N GLY A 335 1.11 -14.24 -5.93
CA GLY A 335 1.79 -13.18 -5.19
C GLY A 335 0.81 -12.11 -4.71
N TYR A 336 1.29 -11.27 -3.79
CA TYR A 336 0.50 -10.15 -3.28
C TYR A 336 0.01 -9.23 -4.38
N ASP A 337 0.86 -8.92 -5.37
CA ASP A 337 0.55 -8.00 -6.47
C ASP A 337 -0.63 -8.48 -7.34
N THR A 338 -0.56 -9.71 -7.84
CA THR A 338 -1.49 -10.34 -8.77
C THR A 338 -2.82 -10.58 -8.06
N THR A 339 -2.75 -11.07 -6.81
CA THR A 339 -3.94 -11.33 -6.02
C THR A 339 -4.64 -10.02 -5.61
N ALA A 340 -3.89 -8.98 -5.23
CA ALA A 340 -4.45 -7.66 -4.97
C ALA A 340 -5.08 -7.05 -6.24
N SER A 341 -4.40 -7.11 -7.38
CA SER A 341 -4.91 -6.64 -8.66
C SER A 341 -6.24 -7.32 -9.04
N LEU A 342 -6.32 -8.63 -8.83
CA LEU A 342 -7.54 -9.41 -9.04
C LEU A 342 -8.68 -8.96 -8.13
N HIS A 343 -8.42 -8.80 -6.83
CA HIS A 343 -9.47 -8.36 -5.89
C HIS A 343 -9.90 -6.91 -6.12
N ALA A 344 -8.99 -6.03 -6.55
CA ALA A 344 -9.36 -4.70 -7.01
C ALA A 344 -10.29 -4.78 -8.23
N SER A 345 -9.96 -5.61 -9.22
CA SER A 345 -10.82 -5.84 -10.39
C SER A 345 -12.20 -6.34 -9.99
N LEU A 346 -12.27 -7.35 -9.11
CA LEU A 346 -13.54 -7.93 -8.68
C LEU A 346 -14.42 -6.91 -7.93
N ALA A 347 -13.81 -6.06 -7.10
CA ALA A 347 -14.51 -4.94 -6.47
C ALA A 347 -15.08 -3.95 -7.50
N ALA A 348 -14.32 -3.63 -8.56
CA ALA A 348 -14.76 -2.70 -9.61
C ALA A 348 -15.88 -3.27 -10.50
N THR A 349 -15.91 -4.59 -10.68
CA THR A 349 -16.88 -5.28 -11.53
C THR A 349 -18.08 -5.84 -10.77
N ALA A 350 -18.08 -5.73 -9.44
CA ALA A 350 -19.24 -6.09 -8.63
C ALA A 350 -20.48 -5.30 -9.06
N HIS A 351 -21.66 -5.90 -8.90
CA HIS A 351 -22.90 -5.31 -9.41
C HIS A 351 -23.27 -3.97 -8.74
N ASP A 352 -22.81 -3.77 -7.51
CA ASP A 352 -23.05 -2.60 -6.66
C ASP A 352 -21.85 -1.65 -6.59
N ALA A 353 -20.83 -1.85 -7.44
CA ALA A 353 -19.64 -1.03 -7.44
C ALA A 353 -19.95 0.44 -7.77
N THR A 354 -19.54 1.33 -6.87
CA THR A 354 -19.61 2.78 -7.09
C THR A 354 -18.53 3.25 -8.07
N ASP A 355 -18.70 4.44 -8.64
CA ASP A 355 -17.68 5.00 -9.53
C ASP A 355 -16.36 5.28 -8.78
N ASN A 356 -16.43 5.64 -7.50
CA ASN A 356 -15.27 5.76 -6.62
C ASN A 356 -14.49 4.44 -6.50
N ILE A 357 -15.20 3.31 -6.30
CA ILE A 357 -14.57 1.99 -6.25
C ILE A 357 -13.89 1.67 -7.58
N LYS A 358 -14.56 1.91 -8.71
CA LYS A 358 -14.01 1.61 -10.06
C LYS A 358 -12.74 2.40 -10.36
N VAL A 359 -12.73 3.70 -10.05
CA VAL A 359 -11.57 4.58 -10.26
C VAL A 359 -10.38 4.09 -9.43
N HIS A 360 -10.58 3.87 -8.13
CA HIS A 360 -9.48 3.51 -7.26
C HIS A 360 -9.02 2.06 -7.40
N ALA A 361 -9.90 1.14 -7.79
CA ALA A 361 -9.50 -0.19 -8.20
C ALA A 361 -8.54 -0.17 -9.40
N LYS A 362 -8.83 0.66 -10.42
CA LYS A 362 -7.93 0.84 -11.57
C LYS A 362 -6.55 1.35 -11.15
N HIS A 363 -6.50 2.26 -10.18
CA HIS A 363 -5.23 2.77 -9.64
C HIS A 363 -4.44 1.67 -8.92
N VAL A 364 -5.11 0.81 -8.14
CA VAL A 364 -4.47 -0.37 -7.53
C VAL A 364 -3.89 -1.28 -8.62
N GLN A 365 -4.66 -1.56 -9.67
CA GLN A 365 -4.21 -2.40 -10.78
C GLN A 365 -2.96 -1.82 -11.47
N ILE A 366 -2.95 -0.52 -11.78
CA ILE A 366 -1.79 0.18 -12.35
C ILE A 366 -0.55 0.01 -11.46
N ALA A 367 -0.69 0.29 -10.16
CA ALA A 367 0.42 0.17 -9.22
C ALA A 367 0.95 -1.27 -9.15
N THR A 368 0.07 -2.27 -9.08
CA THR A 368 0.49 -3.68 -9.07
C THR A 368 1.19 -4.12 -10.36
N THR A 369 0.78 -3.59 -11.52
CA THR A 369 1.48 -3.86 -12.79
C THR A 369 2.86 -3.22 -12.84
N ASN A 370 3.03 -2.02 -12.29
CA ASN A 370 4.34 -1.38 -12.19
C ASN A 370 5.28 -2.19 -11.28
N ILE A 371 4.78 -2.61 -10.12
CA ILE A 371 5.51 -3.44 -9.14
C ILE A 371 5.98 -4.75 -9.78
N ASP A 372 5.08 -5.48 -10.45
CA ASP A 372 5.42 -6.73 -11.16
C ASP A 372 6.58 -6.54 -12.15
N GLY A 373 6.50 -5.49 -12.97
CA GLY A 373 7.55 -5.16 -13.94
C GLY A 373 8.90 -4.85 -13.31
N TRP A 374 8.95 -4.03 -12.26
CA TRP A 374 10.19 -3.70 -11.55
C TRP A 374 10.78 -4.91 -10.83
N LEU A 375 9.95 -5.74 -10.21
CA LEU A 375 10.42 -6.87 -9.43
C LEU A 375 10.85 -8.05 -10.28
N HIS A 376 10.36 -8.17 -11.51
CA HIS A 376 10.97 -9.07 -12.49
C HIS A 376 12.44 -8.72 -12.81
N THR A 377 12.80 -7.44 -12.84
CA THR A 377 14.21 -7.04 -12.98
C THR A 377 15.01 -7.34 -11.70
N VAL A 378 14.47 -7.02 -10.52
CA VAL A 378 15.10 -7.33 -9.24
C VAL A 378 15.38 -8.83 -9.10
N ASP A 379 14.42 -9.66 -9.51
CA ASP A 379 14.53 -11.12 -9.51
C ASP A 379 15.69 -11.60 -10.39
N GLN A 380 15.76 -11.16 -11.64
CA GLN A 380 16.83 -11.53 -12.57
C GLN A 380 18.22 -11.09 -12.08
N ASP A 381 18.32 -9.87 -11.55
CA ASP A 381 19.57 -9.33 -11.05
C ASP A 381 20.04 -10.03 -9.76
N ALA A 382 19.13 -10.39 -8.87
CA ALA A 382 19.44 -11.15 -7.67
C ALA A 382 19.93 -12.57 -8.01
N GLN A 383 19.32 -13.23 -9.00
CA GLN A 383 19.82 -14.51 -9.53
C GLN A 383 21.24 -14.37 -10.12
N ALA A 384 21.52 -13.27 -10.83
CA ALA A 384 22.87 -13.01 -11.34
C ALA A 384 23.89 -12.86 -10.20
N LEU A 385 23.53 -12.16 -9.11
CA LEU A 385 24.38 -12.03 -7.92
C LEU A 385 24.57 -13.35 -7.16
N LEU A 386 23.60 -14.26 -7.19
CA LEU A 386 23.77 -15.60 -6.62
C LEU A 386 24.88 -16.40 -7.29
N THR A 387 24.99 -16.26 -8.61
CA THR A 387 25.98 -16.99 -9.42
C THR A 387 27.34 -16.28 -9.44
N HIS A 388 27.35 -14.95 -9.41
CA HIS A 388 28.55 -14.12 -9.48
C HIS A 388 28.54 -13.04 -8.38
N PRO A 389 28.68 -13.40 -7.09
CA PRO A 389 28.51 -12.46 -5.97
C PRO A 389 29.60 -11.37 -5.87
N GLY A 390 30.67 -11.46 -6.67
CA GLY A 390 31.67 -10.40 -6.82
C GLY A 390 31.35 -9.38 -7.92
N ASP A 391 30.40 -9.68 -8.82
CA ASP A 391 29.95 -8.78 -9.88
C ASP A 391 28.84 -7.87 -9.37
N THR A 392 29.22 -6.81 -8.67
CA THR A 392 28.29 -5.91 -7.99
C THR A 392 27.63 -4.89 -8.93
N THR A 393 27.80 -5.02 -10.25
CA THR A 393 27.26 -4.09 -11.25
C THR A 393 25.73 -4.01 -11.24
N ARG A 394 25.05 -5.06 -10.78
CA ARG A 394 23.58 -5.17 -10.67
C ARG A 394 22.98 -4.59 -9.38
N VAL A 395 23.80 -4.40 -8.35
CA VAL A 395 23.34 -3.92 -7.05
C VAL A 395 22.61 -2.56 -7.12
N PRO A 396 23.06 -1.55 -7.90
CA PRO A 396 22.33 -0.30 -8.03
C PRO A 396 20.92 -0.46 -8.60
N GLU A 397 20.74 -1.35 -9.57
CA GLU A 397 19.46 -1.62 -10.24
C GLU A 397 18.47 -2.30 -9.28
N ILE A 398 18.93 -3.31 -8.53
CA ILE A 398 18.15 -3.93 -7.45
C ILE A 398 17.66 -2.90 -6.44
N VAL A 399 18.53 -1.99 -5.99
CA VAL A 399 18.18 -0.94 -5.03
C VAL A 399 17.15 0.01 -5.63
N GLN A 400 17.35 0.46 -6.86
CA GLN A 400 16.44 1.38 -7.54
C GLN A 400 15.04 0.78 -7.68
N PHE A 401 14.94 -0.43 -8.22
CA PHE A 401 13.63 -1.03 -8.49
C PHE A 401 12.93 -1.56 -7.24
N SER A 402 13.68 -1.94 -6.20
CA SER A 402 13.08 -2.21 -4.89
C SER A 402 12.51 -0.94 -4.24
N ASP A 403 13.17 0.20 -4.44
CA ASP A 403 12.65 1.50 -3.98
C ASP A 403 11.40 1.91 -4.77
N HIS A 404 11.40 1.76 -6.10
CA HIS A 404 10.23 2.02 -6.93
C HIS A 404 9.06 1.11 -6.57
N ALA A 405 9.30 -0.19 -6.37
CA ALA A 405 8.25 -1.12 -5.94
C ALA A 405 7.57 -0.69 -4.62
N TYR A 406 8.32 -0.10 -3.69
CA TYR A 406 7.76 0.39 -2.43
C TYR A 406 7.15 1.80 -2.56
N ASN A 407 7.99 2.79 -2.90
CA ASN A 407 7.66 4.22 -2.87
C ASN A 407 7.05 4.74 -4.18
N GLY A 408 7.27 4.04 -5.29
CA GLY A 408 7.07 4.57 -6.63
C GLY A 408 8.19 5.50 -7.09
N ILE A 409 7.98 6.13 -8.25
CA ILE A 409 8.88 7.12 -8.84
C ILE A 409 8.04 8.22 -9.52
N ASP A 410 8.47 9.46 -9.38
CA ASP A 410 7.95 10.59 -10.15
C ASP A 410 8.69 10.65 -11.50
N ILE A 411 8.04 10.19 -12.56
CA ILE A 411 8.64 10.15 -13.91
C ILE A 411 8.45 11.49 -14.63
N ASN A 412 7.36 12.19 -14.33
CA ASN A 412 6.97 13.39 -15.05
C ASN A 412 7.57 14.69 -14.45
N GLY A 413 8.11 14.63 -13.23
CA GLY A 413 8.83 15.69 -12.54
C GLY A 413 7.92 16.73 -11.87
N ASP A 414 6.68 16.37 -11.52
CA ASP A 414 5.72 17.27 -10.86
C ASP A 414 5.77 17.20 -9.32
N GLU A 415 6.78 16.52 -8.78
CA GLU A 415 7.03 16.28 -7.35
C GLU A 415 6.00 15.35 -6.68
N HIS A 416 5.16 14.67 -7.47
CA HIS A 416 4.17 13.70 -7.01
C HIS A 416 4.42 12.33 -7.64
N VAL A 417 3.98 11.29 -6.94
CA VAL A 417 3.93 9.92 -7.49
C VAL A 417 2.48 9.62 -7.70
N ASP A 418 2.06 9.59 -8.96
CA ASP A 418 0.67 9.42 -9.32
C ASP A 418 0.31 7.96 -9.61
N PRO A 419 -0.97 7.58 -9.52
CA PRO A 419 -1.49 6.26 -9.89
C PRO A 419 -1.52 6.05 -11.42
N VAL A 420 -0.41 6.34 -12.09
CA VAL A 420 -0.23 6.22 -13.54
C VAL A 420 0.81 5.14 -13.89
N PRO A 421 0.76 4.58 -15.10
CA PRO A 421 1.76 3.61 -15.56
C PRO A 421 3.18 4.15 -15.40
N GLY A 422 4.04 3.35 -14.78
CA GLY A 422 5.44 3.69 -14.52
C GLY A 422 5.72 4.47 -13.23
N GLU A 423 4.72 4.97 -12.50
CA GLU A 423 4.98 5.79 -11.29
C GLU A 423 4.63 5.09 -9.99
N ALA A 424 3.40 4.60 -9.84
CA ALA A 424 2.90 4.11 -8.57
C ALA A 424 3.54 2.80 -8.07
N GLY A 425 4.00 2.81 -6.81
CA GLY A 425 4.42 1.64 -6.04
C GLY A 425 3.41 1.21 -4.96
N ALA A 426 3.84 0.33 -4.06
CA ALA A 426 2.97 -0.33 -3.07
C ALA A 426 2.31 0.64 -2.08
N VAL A 427 2.97 1.76 -1.75
CA VAL A 427 2.38 2.82 -0.90
C VAL A 427 1.17 3.45 -1.57
N ILE A 428 1.25 3.75 -2.87
CA ILE A 428 0.15 4.31 -3.66
C ILE A 428 -0.96 3.28 -3.83
N ALA A 429 -0.62 2.01 -4.10
CA ALA A 429 -1.60 0.92 -4.14
C ALA A 429 -2.40 0.82 -2.84
N TYR A 430 -1.73 0.82 -1.68
CA TYR A 430 -2.39 0.77 -0.38
C TYR A 430 -3.32 1.96 -0.13
N ALA A 431 -2.85 3.18 -0.42
CA ALA A 431 -3.65 4.40 -0.26
C ALA A 431 -4.91 4.37 -1.16
N HIS A 432 -4.79 3.92 -2.41
CA HIS A 432 -5.96 3.77 -3.27
C HIS A 432 -6.90 2.65 -2.83
N GLY A 433 -6.37 1.57 -2.24
CA GLY A 433 -7.21 0.59 -1.54
C GLY A 433 -8.08 1.28 -0.48
N GLN A 434 -7.50 2.13 0.37
CA GLN A 434 -8.26 2.88 1.39
C GLN A 434 -9.30 3.83 0.77
N LEU A 435 -8.99 4.44 -0.38
CA LEU A 435 -9.94 5.29 -1.09
C LEU A 435 -11.09 4.50 -1.73
N MET A 436 -10.89 3.23 -2.13
CA MET A 436 -12.02 2.35 -2.52
C MET A 436 -13.02 2.18 -1.38
N ALA A 437 -12.58 2.26 -0.13
CA ALA A 437 -13.42 2.16 1.06
C ALA A 437 -14.07 3.50 1.49
N ALA A 438 -13.93 4.57 0.70
CA ALA A 438 -14.62 5.81 1.00
C ALA A 438 -16.15 5.66 0.88
N LEU A 439 -16.88 6.32 1.77
CA LEU A 439 -18.35 6.31 1.80
C LEU A 439 -18.91 7.71 1.60
N GLU A 440 -20.00 7.80 0.84
CA GLU A 440 -20.81 9.01 0.72
C GLU A 440 -22.00 8.93 1.67
N LEU A 441 -22.09 9.90 2.58
CA LEU A 441 -23.20 10.04 3.53
C LEU A 441 -24.33 10.84 2.90
N THR A 442 -25.52 10.27 2.94
CA THR A 442 -26.76 10.93 2.53
C THR A 442 -27.74 11.00 3.69
N THR A 443 -28.79 11.80 3.55
CA THR A 443 -29.92 11.81 4.49
C THR A 443 -30.43 10.38 4.70
N ALA A 444 -30.66 10.02 5.97
CA ALA A 444 -31.17 8.71 6.37
C ALA A 444 -32.69 8.56 6.18
#